data_AF-A0A969V7W2-F1
#
_entry.id   AF-A0A969V7W2-F1
#
_cell.length_a   1.000
_cell.length_b   1.000
_cell.length_c   1.000
_cell.angle_alpha   90.00
_cell.angle_beta   90.00
_cell.angle_gamma   90.00
#
_symmetry.space_group_name_H-M   'P 1'
#
loop_
_entity.id
_entity.type
_entity.pdbx_description
1 polymer ?
#
loop_
_entity_poly.entity_id
_entity_poly.type
_entity_poly.pdbx_seq_one_letter_code
_entity_poly.pdbx_strand_id
1 'polypeptide(L)'
;MNEYSQRLEEILGTAITEYTPNAIKFRNLSLDGLEQLLNQGFTTADTYYNASPKIAKFIEFGKRCVDVGAVVTFDGVGFKNQDSDVAIDAIKVVGVKDLDFVGEFVKFTRGCDEIEVSSEYLFAWWD
;
A
#
# COMPACT_ATOMS: atom_id res chain seq x y z
N MET A 1 -13.12 -4.66 -21.41
CA MET A 1 -12.03 -4.14 -20.56
C MET A 1 -11.64 -2.79 -21.15
N ASN A 2 -11.74 -1.71 -20.37
CA ASN A 2 -11.36 -0.37 -20.84
C ASN A 2 -9.84 -0.18 -20.70
N GLU A 3 -9.28 0.78 -21.44
CA GLU A 3 -7.85 1.11 -21.42
C GLU A 3 -7.33 1.41 -20.00
N TYR A 4 -8.17 2.03 -19.17
CA TYR A 4 -7.90 2.29 -17.76
C TYR A 4 -7.60 1.00 -16.98
N SER A 5 -8.46 -0.01 -17.08
CA SER A 5 -8.28 -1.29 -16.37
C SER A 5 -7.01 -2.02 -16.83
N GLN A 6 -6.66 -1.95 -18.12
CA GLN A 6 -5.44 -2.57 -18.65
C GLN A 6 -4.19 -1.93 -18.05
N ARG A 7 -4.12 -0.59 -18.05
CA ARG A 7 -2.98 0.14 -17.47
C ARG A 7 -2.86 -0.06 -15.95
N LEU A 8 -3.99 -0.15 -15.24
CA LEU A 8 -3.99 -0.49 -13.82
C LEU A 8 -3.42 -1.91 -13.60
N GLU A 9 -3.89 -2.89 -14.38
CA GLU A 9 -3.40 -4.26 -14.32
C GLU A 9 -1.90 -4.37 -14.66
N GLU A 10 -1.38 -3.56 -15.58
CA GLU A 10 0.05 -3.50 -15.92
C GLU A 10 0.90 -3.03 -14.73
N ILE A 11 0.45 -2.02 -13.97
CA ILE A 11 1.18 -1.52 -12.80
C ILE A 11 1.11 -2.53 -11.64
N LEU A 12 -0.07 -3.11 -11.40
CA LEU A 12 -0.27 -4.08 -10.34
C LEU A 12 0.47 -5.40 -10.64
N GLY A 13 0.49 -5.85 -11.89
CA GLY A 13 1.24 -7.00 -12.36
C GLY A 13 1.02 -8.25 -11.51
N THR A 14 2.11 -8.79 -10.95
CA THR A 14 2.05 -10.00 -10.09
C THR A 14 1.46 -9.75 -8.71
N ALA A 15 1.19 -8.50 -8.34
CA ALA A 15 0.52 -8.18 -7.08
C ALA A 15 -0.97 -8.56 -7.11
N ILE A 16 -1.58 -8.71 -8.28
CA ILE A 16 -3.02 -9.03 -8.39
C ILE A 16 -3.31 -10.40 -7.79
N THR A 17 -4.26 -10.45 -6.86
CA THR A 17 -4.67 -11.68 -6.18
C THR A 17 -6.10 -12.10 -6.52
N GLU A 18 -6.99 -11.15 -6.78
CA GLU A 18 -8.40 -11.43 -7.03
C GLU A 18 -9.01 -10.39 -7.96
N TYR A 19 -9.88 -10.86 -8.86
CA TYR A 19 -10.76 -10.00 -9.65
C TYR A 19 -12.19 -10.15 -9.16
N THR A 20 -12.82 -9.03 -8.80
CA THR A 20 -14.27 -8.96 -8.60
C THR A 20 -14.91 -8.24 -9.79
N PRO A 21 -16.26 -8.22 -9.89
CA PRO A 21 -16.93 -7.48 -10.95
C PRO A 21 -16.53 -6.01 -11.03
N ASN A 22 -16.28 -5.36 -9.88
CA ASN A 22 -16.04 -3.92 -9.81
C ASN A 22 -14.64 -3.54 -9.32
N ALA A 23 -13.82 -4.50 -8.88
CA ALA A 23 -12.52 -4.21 -8.30
C ALA A 23 -11.46 -5.28 -8.61
N ILE A 24 -10.21 -4.90 -8.37
CA ILE A 24 -9.02 -5.73 -8.42
C ILE A 24 -8.40 -5.66 -7.02
N LYS A 25 -8.28 -6.79 -6.34
CA LYS A 25 -7.48 -6.86 -5.11
C LYS A 25 -6.05 -7.18 -5.46
N PHE A 26 -5.13 -6.54 -4.76
CA PHE A 26 -3.70 -6.79 -4.93
C PHE A 26 -3.01 -6.90 -3.57
N ARG A 27 -1.88 -7.59 -3.56
CA ARG A 27 -1.01 -7.77 -2.41
C ARG A 27 0.45 -7.69 -2.81
N ASN A 28 1.30 -7.27 -1.88
CA ASN A 28 2.74 -7.12 -2.07
C ASN A 28 3.13 -6.10 -3.17
N LEU A 29 2.34 -5.04 -3.38
CA LEU A 29 2.71 -3.95 -4.28
C LEU A 29 3.97 -3.25 -3.75
N SER A 30 4.96 -3.00 -4.60
CA SER A 30 6.19 -2.29 -4.22
C SER A 30 5.95 -0.79 -4.04
N LEU A 31 6.91 -0.10 -3.40
CA LEU A 31 6.93 1.36 -3.34
C LEU A 31 6.93 1.99 -4.74
N ASP A 32 7.74 1.48 -5.66
CA ASP A 32 7.76 1.95 -7.05
C ASP A 32 6.40 1.78 -7.73
N GLY A 33 5.70 0.67 -7.45
CA GLY A 33 4.34 0.44 -7.93
C GLY A 33 3.36 1.47 -7.39
N LEU A 34 3.41 1.77 -6.09
CA LEU A 34 2.57 2.79 -5.46
C LEU A 34 2.85 4.19 -6.02
N GLU A 35 4.11 4.55 -6.25
CA GLU A 35 4.47 5.82 -6.88
C GLU A 35 4.01 5.90 -8.34
N GLN A 36 4.07 4.78 -9.08
CA GLN A 36 3.52 4.71 -10.44
C GLN A 36 2.00 4.91 -10.46
N LEU A 37 1.26 4.30 -9.53
CA LEU A 37 -0.18 4.51 -9.41
C LEU A 37 -0.52 5.99 -9.18
N LEU A 38 0.22 6.67 -8.29
CA LEU A 38 0.05 8.10 -8.03
C LEU A 38 0.38 8.93 -9.28
N ASN A 39 1.53 8.68 -9.92
CA ASN A 39 1.99 9.45 -11.07
C ASN A 39 1.09 9.28 -12.30
N GLN A 40 0.43 8.14 -12.45
CA GLN A 40 -0.47 7.85 -13.55
C GLN A 40 -1.95 8.19 -13.26
N GLY A 41 -2.25 8.73 -12.07
CA GLY A 41 -3.60 9.18 -11.69
C GLY A 41 -4.57 8.07 -11.26
N PHE A 42 -4.07 6.87 -10.97
CA PHE A 42 -4.87 5.77 -10.42
C PHE A 42 -5.21 5.95 -8.94
N THR A 43 -4.53 6.89 -8.28
CA THR A 43 -4.84 7.34 -6.92
C THR A 43 -4.41 8.81 -6.77
N THR A 44 -4.72 9.41 -5.63
CA THR A 44 -4.27 10.78 -5.31
C THR A 44 -3.47 10.78 -4.01
N ALA A 45 -2.66 11.82 -3.81
CA ALA A 45 -1.90 12.00 -2.57
C ALA A 45 -2.77 12.01 -1.31
N ASP A 46 -4.04 12.42 -1.44
CA ASP A 46 -5.02 12.55 -0.37
C ASP A 46 -5.95 11.33 -0.23
N THR A 47 -5.90 10.35 -1.15
CA THR A 47 -6.69 9.12 -1.07
C THR A 47 -6.32 8.34 0.20
N TYR A 48 -7.32 7.78 0.87
CA TYR A 48 -7.17 6.93 2.06
C TYR A 48 -8.34 5.93 2.11
N TYR A 49 -8.20 4.87 2.91
CA TYR A 49 -9.24 3.85 3.13
C TYR A 49 -9.55 3.77 4.62
N ASN A 50 -10.78 4.06 5.01
CA ASN A 50 -11.22 4.13 6.41
C ASN A 50 -10.30 4.97 7.30
N ALA A 51 -9.61 4.34 8.24
CA ALA A 51 -8.67 5.01 9.15
C ALA A 51 -7.20 4.91 8.69
N SER A 52 -6.95 4.42 7.46
CA SER A 52 -5.60 4.30 6.93
C SER A 52 -4.95 5.66 6.65
N PRO A 53 -3.61 5.73 6.69
CA PRO A 53 -2.87 6.90 6.23
C PRO A 53 -3.20 7.25 4.77
N LYS A 54 -3.02 8.52 4.43
CA LYS A 54 -3.10 8.97 3.04
C LYS A 54 -1.99 8.34 2.19
N ILE A 55 -2.19 8.19 0.89
CA ILE A 55 -1.17 7.69 -0.06
C ILE A 55 0.17 8.42 0.09
N ALA A 56 0.15 9.76 0.21
CA ALA A 56 1.38 10.52 0.41
C ALA A 56 2.17 10.08 1.66
N LYS A 57 1.47 9.67 2.72
CA LYS A 57 2.08 9.17 3.95
C LYS A 57 2.59 7.74 3.81
N PHE A 58 1.93 6.88 3.05
CA PHE A 58 2.47 5.57 2.69
C PHE A 58 3.77 5.70 1.88
N ILE A 59 3.83 6.61 0.89
CA ILE A 59 5.04 6.85 0.10
C ILE A 59 6.16 7.42 0.98
N GLU A 60 5.87 8.43 1.81
CA GLU A 60 6.84 9.01 2.75
C GLU A 60 7.42 7.95 3.68
N PHE A 61 6.57 7.13 4.31
CA PHE A 61 7.00 6.07 5.20
C PHE A 61 7.77 4.97 4.45
N GLY A 62 7.31 4.60 3.26
CA GLY A 62 7.97 3.60 2.42
C GLY A 62 9.39 4.00 2.01
N LYS A 63 9.62 5.28 1.68
CA LYS A 63 10.97 5.81 1.43
C LYS A 63 11.87 5.66 2.65
N ARG A 64 11.34 5.96 3.84
CA ARG A 64 12.09 5.76 5.09
C ARG A 64 12.41 4.29 5.35
N CYS A 65 11.52 3.36 4.99
CA CYS A 65 11.83 1.92 5.04
C CYS A 65 13.02 1.58 4.13
N VAL A 66 13.04 2.08 2.90
CA VAL A 66 14.15 1.87 1.96
C VAL A 66 15.46 2.47 2.49
N ASP A 67 15.41 3.67 3.08
CA ASP A 67 16.59 4.34 3.64
C ASP A 67 17.27 3.53 4.76
N VAL A 68 16.49 2.76 5.54
CA VAL A 68 17.02 1.87 6.59
C VAL A 68 17.32 0.44 6.09
N GLY A 69 17.23 0.21 4.79
CA GLY A 69 17.48 -1.10 4.16
C GLY A 69 16.38 -2.14 4.39
N ALA A 70 15.17 -1.71 4.76
CA ALA A 70 14.00 -2.55 4.87
C ALA A 70 13.23 -2.62 3.54
N VAL A 71 12.48 -3.69 3.35
CA VAL A 71 11.59 -3.88 2.21
C VAL A 71 10.17 -3.59 2.66
N VAL A 72 9.50 -2.66 1.96
CA VAL A 72 8.09 -2.30 2.21
C VAL A 72 7.22 -2.76 1.05
N THR A 73 6.05 -3.29 1.37
CA THR A 73 5.02 -3.62 0.39
C THR A 73 3.64 -3.21 0.89
N PHE A 74 2.72 -3.04 -0.06
CA PHE A 74 1.36 -2.55 0.19
C PHE A 74 0.32 -3.51 -0.39
N ASP A 75 -0.78 -3.67 0.33
CA ASP A 75 -1.96 -4.39 -0.14
C ASP A 75 -3.10 -3.39 -0.31
N GLY A 76 -4.07 -3.74 -1.14
CA GLY A 76 -5.19 -2.85 -1.38
C GLY A 76 -6.14 -3.30 -2.47
N VAL A 77 -6.95 -2.33 -2.89
CA VAL A 77 -8.01 -2.50 -3.87
C VAL A 77 -7.96 -1.37 -4.90
N GLY A 78 -8.13 -1.72 -6.17
CA GLY A 78 -8.36 -0.76 -7.26
C GLY A 78 -9.72 -1.00 -7.89
N PHE A 79 -10.58 0.02 -7.96
CA PHE A 79 -11.89 -0.12 -8.61
C PHE A 79 -11.80 0.14 -10.12
N LYS A 80 -12.54 -0.67 -10.89
CA LYS A 80 -12.50 -0.69 -12.37
C LYS A 80 -13.36 0.40 -13.03
N ASN A 81 -14.20 1.07 -12.25
CA ASN A 81 -15.38 1.78 -12.76
C ASN A 81 -15.31 3.31 -12.57
N GLN A 82 -14.30 3.85 -11.89
CA GLN A 82 -14.18 5.29 -11.60
C GLN A 82 -12.73 5.77 -11.69
N ASP A 83 -12.59 7.10 -11.85
CA ASP A 83 -11.31 7.78 -11.87
C ASP A 83 -10.70 7.83 -10.45
N SER A 84 -9.45 7.37 -10.30
CA SER A 84 -8.61 7.51 -9.09
C SER A 84 -9.02 6.72 -7.85
N ASP A 85 -9.15 5.41 -8.01
CA ASP A 85 -9.83 4.52 -7.07
C ASP A 85 -8.93 3.43 -6.47
N VAL A 86 -7.60 3.59 -6.56
CA VAL A 86 -6.70 2.69 -5.81
C VAL A 86 -6.50 3.20 -4.40
N ALA A 87 -6.85 2.37 -3.43
CA ALA A 87 -6.63 2.62 -2.01
C ALA A 87 -5.77 1.52 -1.39
N ILE A 88 -4.97 1.91 -0.40
CA ILE A 88 -4.12 1.00 0.36
C ILE A 88 -4.81 0.70 1.69
N ASP A 89 -4.98 -0.59 1.96
CA ASP A 89 -5.61 -1.12 3.16
C ASP A 89 -4.63 -1.89 4.05
N ALA A 90 -3.43 -2.24 3.57
CA ALA A 90 -2.41 -2.86 4.40
C ALA A 90 -0.97 -2.44 4.02
N ILE A 91 -0.07 -2.52 5.00
CA ILE A 91 1.36 -2.32 4.84
C ILE A 91 2.12 -3.46 5.52
N LYS A 92 3.15 -3.97 4.84
CA LYS A 92 4.11 -4.92 5.39
C LYS A 92 5.52 -4.39 5.24
N VAL A 93 6.33 -4.52 6.29
CA VAL A 93 7.74 -4.14 6.30
C VAL A 93 8.59 -5.30 6.78
N VAL A 94 9.61 -5.68 6.02
CA VAL A 94 10.53 -6.79 6.33
C VAL A 94 11.95 -6.24 6.46
N GLY A 95 12.72 -6.79 7.40
CA GLY A 95 14.14 -6.45 7.56
C GLY A 95 14.43 -5.27 8.49
N VAL A 96 13.44 -4.81 9.26
CA VAL A 96 13.64 -3.83 10.34
C VAL A 96 14.44 -4.46 11.46
N LYS A 97 15.58 -3.86 11.83
CA LYS A 97 16.47 -4.33 12.90
C LYS A 97 16.50 -3.42 14.12
N ASP A 98 15.93 -2.21 13.98
CA ASP A 98 16.00 -1.15 14.96
C ASP A 98 14.65 -0.99 15.68
N LEU A 99 14.67 -1.05 17.01
CA LEU A 99 13.48 -0.88 17.86
C LEU A 99 12.91 0.55 17.77
N ASP A 100 13.75 1.55 17.51
CA ASP A 100 13.26 2.92 17.33
C ASP A 100 12.38 3.01 16.08
N PHE A 101 12.79 2.34 14.99
CA PHE A 101 12.00 2.26 13.76
C PHE A 101 10.69 1.49 13.95
N VAL A 102 10.69 0.42 14.77
CA VAL A 102 9.45 -0.26 15.16
C VAL A 102 8.50 0.71 15.87
N GLY A 103 9.01 1.56 16.76
CA GLY A 103 8.20 2.59 17.43
C GLY A 103 7.62 3.63 16.47
N GLU A 104 8.31 3.94 15.39
CA GLU A 104 7.79 4.80 14.32
C GLU A 104 6.71 4.12 13.50
N PHE A 105 6.86 2.83 13.18
CA PHE A 105 5.83 2.04 12.53
C PHE A 105 4.53 2.06 13.34
N VAL A 106 4.60 1.78 14.65
CA VAL A 106 3.42 1.81 15.55
C VAL A 106 2.75 3.20 15.57
N LYS A 107 3.51 4.29 15.45
CA LYS A 107 2.94 5.64 15.34
C LYS A 107 2.27 5.88 13.99
N PHE A 108 2.88 5.39 12.92
CA PHE A 108 2.36 5.47 11.56
C PHE A 108 1.05 4.70 11.41
N THR A 109 0.95 3.52 12.04
CA THR A 109 -0.19 2.61 11.91
C THR A 109 -1.34 2.90 12.87
N ARG A 110 -1.36 4.07 13.51
CA ARG A 110 -2.44 4.44 14.43
C ARG A 110 -3.80 4.35 13.74
N GLY A 111 -4.76 3.71 14.41
CA GLY A 111 -6.11 3.52 13.89
C GLY A 111 -6.30 2.27 13.03
N CYS A 112 -5.27 1.42 12.91
CA CYS A 112 -5.43 0.10 12.29
C CYS A 112 -6.29 -0.84 13.14
N ASP A 113 -7.00 -1.73 12.46
CA ASP A 113 -7.78 -2.80 13.07
C ASP A 113 -6.88 -3.95 13.51
N GLU A 114 -5.84 -4.21 12.74
CA GLU A 114 -4.83 -5.24 13.03
C GLU A 114 -3.41 -4.68 12.94
N ILE A 115 -2.58 -5.06 13.91
CA ILE A 115 -1.15 -4.77 13.91
C ILE A 115 -0.38 -5.99 14.38
N GLU A 116 0.67 -6.36 13.63
CA GLU A 116 1.62 -7.38 14.03
C GLU A 116 3.03 -6.80 14.06
N VAL A 117 3.71 -7.00 15.17
CA VAL A 117 5.10 -6.61 15.37
C VAL A 117 5.87 -7.86 15.78
N SER A 118 6.69 -8.37 14.87
CA SER A 118 7.54 -9.53 15.11
C SER A 118 8.98 -9.26 14.71
N SER A 119 9.87 -10.20 15.03
CA SER A 119 11.26 -10.15 14.56
C SER A 119 11.41 -10.39 13.06
N GLU A 120 10.38 -10.90 12.40
CA GLU A 120 10.41 -11.22 10.97
C GLU A 120 9.84 -10.08 10.12
N TYR A 121 8.76 -9.46 10.59
CA TYR A 121 8.09 -8.37 9.88
C TYR A 121 7.25 -7.49 10.81
N LEU A 122 6.93 -6.32 10.27
CA LEU A 122 5.90 -5.42 10.78
C LEU A 122 4.73 -5.44 9.81
N PHE A 123 3.51 -5.49 10.32
CA PHE A 123 2.29 -5.51 9.51
C PHE A 123 1.20 -4.68 10.16
N ALA A 124 0.39 -4.01 9.34
CA ALA A 124 -0.85 -3.40 9.77
C ALA A 124 -1.89 -3.42 8.66
N TRP A 125 -3.15 -3.52 9.05
CA TRP A 125 -4.31 -3.55 8.16
C TRP A 125 -5.46 -2.69 8.70
N TRP A 126 -6.22 -2.09 7.78
CA TRP A 126 -7.38 -1.25 8.03
C TRP A 126 -8.58 -1.80 7.23
N ASP A 127 -9.70 -2.08 7.89
CA ASP A 127 -10.94 -2.62 7.25
C ASP A 127 -12.06 -1.59 7.11
#